data_AF-A0A1H4NPH6-F1
#
_entry.id   AF-A0A1H4NPH6-F1
#
_cell.length_a   1.000
_cell.length_b   1.000
_cell.length_c   1.000
_cell.angle_alpha   90.00
_cell.angle_beta   90.00
_cell.angle_gamma   90.00
#
_symmetry.space_group_name_H-M   'P 1'
#
loop_
_entity.id
_entity.type
_entity.pdbx_description
1 polymer ?
#
loop_
_entity_poly.entity_id
_entity_poly.type
_entity_poly.pdbx_seq_one_letter_code
_entity_poly.pdbx_strand_id
1 'polypeptide(L)'
;MTAEMSQSRAADAEWLEDEVLDVPALDDAALDGAGVIGRALVIVVDDHLQPGASRASGAGKSVGSLVTELLEEAGFEVDAVVVVPAEEVDVRNALNTAVIGGVDLAVTIGGVGVGARDVTPEATEEILDKKLPGICEALRSSGLAAGATDAGLSRGLAGVSGSTVVVNLASSRAAIRDGMATLTPLATHVIRHIAGGDDQAR
;
A
#
# COMPACT_ATOMS: atom_id res chain seq x y z
N MET A 1 6.10 59.80 43.75
CA MET A 1 5.80 58.48 44.33
C MET A 1 5.50 57.56 43.16
N THR A 2 6.49 56.73 42.79
CA THR A 2 6.40 55.39 42.13
C THR A 2 5.53 55.24 40.86
N ALA A 3 5.98 54.67 39.73
CA ALA A 3 7.24 54.07 39.35
C ALA A 3 7.27 53.91 37.81
N GLU A 4 8.45 54.07 37.21
CA GLU A 4 8.82 53.58 35.88
C GLU A 4 8.84 52.04 35.87
N MET A 5 8.20 51.40 34.89
CA MET A 5 8.51 50.04 34.42
C MET A 5 8.10 50.01 32.94
N SER A 6 9.03 50.09 32.00
CA SER A 6 9.94 49.03 31.54
C SER A 6 9.50 48.63 30.14
N GLN A 7 10.38 48.91 29.18
CA GLN A 7 10.31 48.49 27.80
C GLN A 7 10.05 46.97 27.72
N SER A 8 9.15 46.57 26.83
CA SER A 8 9.14 45.23 26.27
C SER A 8 8.99 45.37 24.76
N ARG A 9 10.10 45.12 24.06
CA ARG A 9 10.17 45.01 22.59
C ARG A 9 9.19 43.91 22.18
N ALA A 10 8.10 44.28 21.50
CA ALA A 10 7.44 43.34 20.61
C ALA A 10 8.39 43.21 19.42
N ALA A 11 9.18 42.14 19.42
CA ALA A 11 9.99 41.76 18.29
C ALA A 11 9.05 41.47 17.12
N ASP A 12 9.35 42.10 15.99
CA ASP A 12 8.70 41.91 14.71
C ASP A 12 8.64 40.42 14.36
N ALA A 13 7.43 39.87 14.35
CA ALA A 13 7.16 38.53 13.87
C ALA A 13 7.06 38.57 12.34
N GLU A 14 8.19 38.82 11.69
CA GLU A 14 8.40 38.44 10.29
C GLU A 14 8.60 36.92 10.27
N TRP A 15 7.49 36.20 10.08
CA TRP A 15 7.54 34.80 9.68
C TRP A 15 8.07 34.77 8.25
N LEU A 16 9.20 34.11 8.05
CA LEU A 16 9.73 33.73 6.73
C LEU A 16 8.69 32.86 6.03
N GLU A 17 7.89 33.49 5.18
CA GLU A 17 7.25 32.82 4.05
C GLU A 17 8.36 32.39 3.09
N ASP A 18 8.18 31.20 2.49
CA ASP A 18 9.00 30.58 1.45
C ASP A 18 10.36 29.98 1.87
N GLU A 19 10.28 28.81 2.49
CA GLU A 19 11.16 27.71 2.09
C GLU A 19 10.31 26.46 1.85
N VAL A 20 9.58 26.49 0.73
CA VAL A 20 9.00 25.29 0.13
C VAL A 20 10.17 24.39 -0.23
N LEU A 21 10.36 23.29 0.51
CA LEU A 21 11.28 22.23 0.12
C LEU A 21 10.83 21.75 -1.26
N ASP A 22 11.67 22.02 -2.26
CA ASP A 22 11.54 21.50 -3.62
C ASP A 22 11.70 19.98 -3.54
N VAL A 23 10.58 19.28 -3.33
CA VAL A 23 10.52 17.83 -3.47
C VAL A 23 10.59 17.59 -4.97
N PRO A 24 11.69 17.04 -5.51
CA PRO A 24 11.78 16.80 -6.94
C PRO A 24 10.58 15.96 -7.36
N ALA A 25 9.84 16.45 -8.35
CA ALA A 25 8.78 15.68 -8.98
C ALA A 25 9.35 14.31 -9.34
N LEU A 26 8.62 13.25 -8.98
CA LEU A 26 8.94 11.91 -9.47
C LEU A 26 9.02 12.01 -10.99
N ASP A 27 10.18 11.69 -11.54
CA ASP A 27 10.54 11.92 -12.93
C ASP A 27 9.49 11.25 -13.84
N ASP A 28 8.66 12.04 -14.52
CA ASP A 28 7.60 11.58 -15.46
C ASP A 28 8.20 10.82 -16.67
N ALA A 29 9.52 10.87 -16.83
CA ALA A 29 10.25 10.32 -17.97
C ALA A 29 10.38 8.78 -18.01
N ALA A 30 9.76 8.04 -17.08
CA ALA A 30 9.82 6.57 -17.03
C ALA A 30 8.54 5.85 -17.50
N LEU A 31 7.62 6.58 -18.16
CA LEU A 31 6.40 6.05 -18.79
C LEU A 31 6.53 5.80 -20.29
N ASP A 32 7.74 5.92 -20.85
CA ASP A 32 8.00 5.54 -22.25
C ASP A 32 8.27 4.05 -22.37
N GLY A 33 7.18 3.32 -22.56
CA GLY A 33 7.13 1.90 -22.87
C GLY A 33 5.83 1.31 -22.35
N ALA A 34 4.78 1.32 -23.18
CA ALA A 34 3.50 0.64 -22.92
C ALA A 34 3.68 -0.90 -22.94
N GLY A 35 4.53 -1.40 -22.05
CA GLY A 35 4.72 -2.80 -21.73
C GLY A 35 4.17 -3.09 -20.34
N VAL A 36 3.71 -4.32 -20.15
CA VAL A 36 3.25 -4.82 -18.85
C VAL A 36 4.37 -4.62 -17.82
N ILE A 37 4.06 -3.94 -16.71
CA ILE A 37 5.01 -3.69 -15.61
C ILE A 37 5.37 -5.00 -14.91
N GLY A 38 4.36 -5.85 -14.71
CA GLY A 38 4.48 -7.15 -14.09
C GLY A 38 3.12 -7.82 -13.88
N ARG A 39 3.15 -9.03 -13.35
CA ARG A 39 1.96 -9.80 -12.95
C ARG A 39 1.55 -9.46 -11.53
N ALA A 40 0.25 -9.38 -11.28
CA ALA A 40 -0.30 -9.07 -9.97
C ALA A 40 -1.32 -10.12 -9.50
N LEU A 41 -1.34 -10.36 -8.18
CA LEU A 41 -2.36 -11.15 -7.51
C LEU A 41 -3.14 -10.28 -6.51
N VAL A 42 -4.47 -10.29 -6.60
CA VAL A 42 -5.34 -9.60 -5.64
C VAL A 42 -5.91 -10.61 -4.65
N ILE A 43 -5.75 -10.33 -3.35
CA ILE A 43 -6.25 -11.16 -2.26
C ILE A 43 -7.24 -10.34 -1.44
N VAL A 44 -8.52 -10.64 -1.53
CA VAL A 44 -9.56 -9.99 -0.73
C VAL A 44 -9.78 -10.80 0.55
N VAL A 45 -9.59 -10.17 1.69
CA VAL A 45 -9.83 -10.77 3.01
C VAL A 45 -11.25 -10.43 3.43
N ASP A 46 -12.13 -11.43 3.43
CA ASP A 46 -13.57 -11.29 3.70
C ASP A 46 -13.93 -12.03 5.00
N ASP A 47 -14.33 -11.27 6.02
CA ASP A 47 -14.70 -11.79 7.34
C ASP A 47 -16.07 -12.48 7.36
N HIS A 48 -16.87 -12.32 6.30
CA HIS A 48 -18.16 -12.97 6.11
C HIS A 48 -18.04 -14.28 5.31
N LEU A 49 -16.85 -14.61 4.81
CA LEU A 49 -16.61 -15.87 4.11
C LEU A 49 -16.50 -17.01 5.13
N GLN A 50 -17.40 -17.99 5.03
CA GLN A 50 -17.31 -19.22 5.81
C GLN A 50 -16.08 -20.02 5.37
N PRO A 51 -15.34 -20.65 6.31
CA PRO A 51 -14.27 -21.58 5.96
C PRO A 51 -14.78 -22.66 4.97
N GLY A 52 -14.07 -22.84 3.85
CA GLY A 52 -14.45 -23.77 2.79
C GLY A 52 -15.51 -23.25 1.79
N ALA A 53 -15.95 -22.00 1.89
CA ALA A 53 -16.81 -21.39 0.89
C ALA A 53 -16.00 -21.02 -0.37
N SER A 54 -16.41 -21.55 -1.52
CA SER A 54 -15.73 -21.33 -2.81
C SER A 54 -16.16 -20.04 -3.53
N ARG A 55 -17.07 -19.24 -2.96
CA ARG A 55 -17.67 -18.10 -3.67
C ARG A 55 -17.57 -16.83 -2.85
N ALA A 56 -16.92 -15.83 -3.42
CA ALA A 56 -16.87 -14.47 -2.91
C ALA A 56 -18.27 -13.90 -2.65
N SER A 57 -18.40 -13.14 -1.56
CA SER A 57 -19.58 -12.31 -1.30
C SER A 57 -19.77 -11.26 -2.41
N GLY A 58 -20.95 -10.62 -2.46
CA GLY A 58 -21.18 -9.51 -3.40
C GLY A 58 -20.19 -8.35 -3.18
N ALA A 59 -19.82 -8.10 -1.92
CA ALA A 59 -18.81 -7.11 -1.57
C ALA A 59 -17.42 -7.52 -2.05
N GLY A 60 -17.00 -8.77 -1.82
CA GLY A 60 -15.70 -9.29 -2.27
C GLY A 60 -15.53 -9.22 -3.79
N LYS A 61 -16.59 -9.49 -4.56
CA LYS A 61 -16.57 -9.34 -6.03
C LYS A 61 -16.40 -7.89 -6.48
N SER A 62 -17.09 -6.95 -5.82
CA SER A 62 -17.01 -5.52 -6.13
C SER A 62 -15.62 -4.95 -5.84
N VAL A 63 -15.03 -5.34 -4.71
CA VAL A 63 -13.65 -4.98 -4.34
C VAL A 63 -12.66 -5.55 -5.35
N GLY A 64 -12.79 -6.84 -5.67
CA GLY A 64 -11.96 -7.50 -6.69
C GLY A 64 -11.95 -6.74 -8.02
N SER A 65 -13.13 -6.45 -8.58
CA SER A 65 -13.26 -5.69 -9.84
C SER A 65 -12.59 -4.34 -9.77
N LEU A 66 -12.81 -3.58 -8.68
CA LEU A 66 -12.22 -2.25 -8.52
C LEU A 66 -10.68 -2.29 -8.49
N VAL A 67 -10.10 -3.25 -7.77
CA VAL A 67 -8.63 -3.36 -7.69
C VAL A 67 -8.05 -3.85 -9.00
N THR A 68 -8.72 -4.79 -9.69
CA THR A 68 -8.33 -5.24 -11.03
C THR A 68 -8.28 -4.07 -12.01
N GLU A 69 -9.35 -3.27 -12.09
CA GLU A 69 -9.40 -2.09 -12.97
C GLU A 69 -8.23 -1.12 -12.69
N LEU A 70 -7.97 -0.81 -11.42
CA LEU A 70 -6.88 0.11 -11.04
C LEU A 70 -5.48 -0.45 -11.32
N LEU A 71 -5.29 -1.77 -11.20
CA LEU A 71 -4.01 -2.43 -11.53
C LEU A 71 -3.78 -2.46 -13.04
N GLU A 72 -4.81 -2.78 -13.82
CA GLU A 72 -4.75 -2.80 -15.29
C GLU A 72 -4.48 -1.39 -15.84
N GLU A 73 -5.15 -0.36 -15.30
CA GLU A 73 -4.87 1.05 -15.62
C GLU A 73 -3.43 1.46 -15.31
N ALA A 74 -2.84 0.86 -14.26
CA ALA A 74 -1.45 1.07 -13.88
C ALA A 74 -0.45 0.19 -14.67
N GLY A 75 -0.91 -0.65 -15.60
CA GLY A 75 -0.04 -1.46 -16.45
C GLY A 75 0.35 -2.84 -15.89
N PHE A 76 -0.37 -3.35 -14.89
CA PHE A 76 -0.19 -4.73 -14.39
C PHE A 76 -1.14 -5.71 -15.09
N GLU A 77 -0.69 -6.95 -15.27
CA GLU A 77 -1.56 -8.07 -15.66
C GLU A 77 -2.06 -8.77 -14.40
N VAL A 78 -3.38 -8.80 -14.18
CA VAL A 78 -3.95 -9.42 -12.97
C VAL A 78 -4.24 -10.90 -13.22
N ASP A 79 -3.40 -11.78 -12.67
CA ASP A 79 -3.51 -13.23 -12.87
C ASP A 79 -4.80 -13.79 -12.28
N ALA A 80 -5.14 -13.34 -11.08
CA ALA A 80 -6.33 -13.78 -10.37
C ALA A 80 -6.73 -12.80 -9.25
N VAL A 81 -8.01 -12.88 -8.91
CA VAL A 81 -8.57 -12.35 -7.67
C VAL A 81 -8.98 -13.53 -6.79
N VAL A 82 -8.36 -13.66 -5.63
CA VAL A 82 -8.67 -14.69 -4.64
C VAL A 82 -9.38 -14.04 -3.47
N VAL A 83 -10.44 -14.67 -2.97
CA VAL A 83 -11.12 -14.23 -1.75
C VAL A 83 -10.90 -15.28 -0.68
N VAL A 84 -10.40 -14.86 0.47
CA VAL A 84 -10.04 -15.75 1.59
C VAL A 84 -10.77 -15.32 2.87
N PRO A 85 -11.03 -16.26 3.79
CA PRO A 85 -11.49 -15.92 5.14
C PRO A 85 -10.47 -15.04 5.87
N ALA A 86 -10.95 -14.29 6.86
CA ALA A 86 -10.12 -13.50 7.78
C ALA A 86 -9.40 -14.37 8.83
N GLU A 87 -8.66 -15.37 8.36
CA GLU A 87 -7.89 -16.32 9.15
C GLU A 87 -6.43 -16.27 8.71
N GLU A 88 -5.51 -16.21 9.66
CA GLU A 88 -4.09 -15.94 9.40
C GLU A 88 -3.47 -16.99 8.47
N VAL A 89 -3.85 -18.26 8.63
CA VAL A 89 -3.39 -19.36 7.77
C VAL A 89 -3.88 -19.21 6.33
N ASP A 90 -5.13 -18.80 6.11
CA ASP A 90 -5.70 -18.65 4.78
C ASP A 90 -5.06 -17.46 4.04
N VAL A 91 -4.88 -16.33 4.73
CA VAL A 91 -4.18 -15.15 4.18
C VAL A 91 -2.72 -15.49 3.84
N ARG A 92 -2.00 -16.15 4.75
CA ARG A 92 -0.60 -16.57 4.53
C ARG A 92 -0.48 -17.53 3.35
N ASN A 93 -1.40 -18.49 3.21
CA ASN A 93 -1.39 -19.44 2.09
C ASN A 93 -1.64 -18.76 0.74
N ALA A 94 -2.56 -17.80 0.68
CA ALA A 94 -2.79 -17.02 -0.54
C ALA A 94 -1.57 -16.18 -0.92
N LEU A 95 -0.92 -15.54 0.06
CA LEU A 95 0.32 -14.79 -0.15
C LEU A 95 1.46 -15.71 -0.64
N ASN A 96 1.66 -16.87 0.00
CA ASN A 96 2.65 -17.86 -0.44
C ASN A 96 2.36 -18.36 -1.87
N THR A 97 1.09 -18.51 -2.25
CA THR A 97 0.71 -18.87 -3.62
C THR A 97 1.15 -17.79 -4.61
N ALA A 98 1.03 -16.52 -4.24
CA ALA A 98 1.52 -15.40 -5.04
C ALA A 98 3.04 -15.47 -5.24
N VAL A 99 3.78 -15.64 -4.14
CA VAL A 99 5.25 -15.70 -4.14
C VAL A 99 5.76 -16.90 -4.94
N ILE A 100 5.21 -18.09 -4.70
CA ILE A 100 5.58 -19.32 -5.42
C ILE A 100 5.18 -19.23 -6.90
N GLY A 101 4.04 -18.60 -7.19
CA GLY A 101 3.55 -18.35 -8.55
C GLY A 101 4.38 -17.32 -9.34
N GLY A 102 5.34 -16.66 -8.68
CA GLY A 102 6.22 -15.67 -9.28
C GLY A 102 5.47 -14.44 -9.78
N VAL A 103 4.50 -13.94 -9.02
CA VAL A 103 3.89 -12.63 -9.32
C VAL A 103 4.81 -11.52 -8.85
N ASP A 104 4.78 -10.38 -9.53
CA ASP A 104 5.62 -9.23 -9.20
C ASP A 104 5.00 -8.40 -8.06
N LEU A 105 3.66 -8.37 -7.97
CA LEU A 105 2.91 -7.64 -6.95
C LEU A 105 1.77 -8.48 -6.35
N ALA A 106 1.75 -8.66 -5.03
CA ALA A 106 0.63 -9.22 -4.29
C ALA A 106 -0.02 -8.13 -3.43
N VAL A 107 -1.31 -7.84 -3.66
CA VAL A 107 -2.06 -6.84 -2.90
C VAL A 107 -3.17 -7.52 -2.11
N THR A 108 -3.13 -7.39 -0.78
CA THR A 108 -4.24 -7.82 0.07
C THR A 108 -5.16 -6.66 0.39
N ILE A 109 -6.47 -6.88 0.39
CA ILE A 109 -7.48 -5.87 0.75
C ILE A 109 -8.24 -6.32 2.00
N GLY A 110 -8.15 -5.53 3.06
CA GLY A 110 -8.84 -5.76 4.33
C GLY A 110 -8.01 -6.53 5.37
N GLY A 111 -8.59 -6.68 6.57
CA GLY A 111 -7.96 -7.38 7.70
C GLY A 111 -6.78 -6.64 8.33
N VAL A 112 -6.68 -5.32 8.16
CA VAL A 112 -5.56 -4.47 8.64
C VAL A 112 -5.95 -3.53 9.79
N GLY A 113 -7.20 -3.60 10.27
CA GLY A 113 -7.69 -2.81 11.40
C GLY A 113 -7.19 -3.31 12.76
N VAL A 114 -7.88 -2.97 13.85
CA VAL A 114 -7.52 -3.39 15.23
C VAL A 114 -8.44 -4.46 15.80
N GLY A 115 -9.39 -4.95 15.01
CA GLY A 115 -10.33 -5.99 15.41
C GLY A 115 -9.64 -7.36 15.54
N ALA A 116 -10.26 -8.26 16.29
CA ALA A 116 -9.72 -9.61 16.53
C ALA A 116 -9.58 -10.48 15.27
N ARG A 117 -10.21 -10.08 14.16
CA ARG A 117 -10.10 -10.74 12.84
C ARG A 117 -9.20 -10.00 11.86
N ASP A 118 -8.64 -8.85 12.26
CA ASP A 118 -7.68 -8.13 11.45
C ASP A 118 -6.31 -8.82 11.61
N VAL A 119 -6.09 -9.88 10.85
CA VAL A 119 -4.89 -10.75 10.95
C VAL A 119 -3.96 -10.65 9.74
N THR A 120 -4.30 -9.79 8.77
CA THR A 120 -3.54 -9.64 7.52
C THR A 120 -2.10 -9.17 7.76
N PRO A 121 -1.82 -8.19 8.64
CA PRO A 121 -0.45 -7.78 8.96
C PRO A 121 0.39 -8.93 9.52
N GLU A 122 -0.16 -9.71 10.45
CA GLU A 122 0.52 -10.85 11.09
C GLU A 122 0.86 -11.94 10.07
N ALA A 123 -0.11 -12.31 9.23
CA ALA A 123 0.11 -13.28 8.14
C ALA A 123 1.15 -12.78 7.13
N THR A 124 1.17 -11.47 6.86
CA THR A 124 2.13 -10.85 5.95
C THR A 124 3.53 -10.81 6.55
N GLU A 125 3.65 -10.44 7.82
CA GLU A 125 4.93 -10.29 8.51
C GLU A 125 5.80 -11.54 8.42
N GLU A 126 5.18 -12.72 8.53
CA GLU A 126 5.89 -14.00 8.52
C GLU A 126 6.51 -14.39 7.18
N ILE A 127 6.06 -13.80 6.07
CA ILE A 127 6.56 -14.15 4.73
C ILE A 127 7.53 -13.12 4.15
N LEU A 128 7.65 -11.94 4.76
CA LEU A 128 8.50 -10.88 4.24
C LEU A 128 9.97 -11.16 4.55
N ASP A 129 10.80 -11.20 3.50
CA ASP A 129 12.26 -11.21 3.64
C ASP A 129 12.79 -9.83 4.04
N LYS A 130 12.19 -8.78 3.47
CA LYS A 130 12.55 -7.38 3.71
C LYS A 130 11.30 -6.52 3.85
N LYS A 131 11.19 -5.81 4.96
CA LYS A 131 10.12 -4.83 5.17
C LYS A 131 10.45 -3.52 4.46
N LEU A 132 9.41 -2.86 3.94
CA LEU A 132 9.47 -1.56 3.27
C LEU A 132 8.60 -0.55 4.03
N PRO A 133 9.01 -0.08 5.23
CA PRO A 133 8.17 0.79 6.07
C PRO A 133 7.79 2.11 5.38
N GLY A 134 8.62 2.61 4.45
CA GLY A 134 8.32 3.82 3.69
C GLY A 134 7.05 3.71 2.82
N ILE A 135 6.75 2.52 2.26
CA ILE A 135 5.49 2.29 1.54
C ILE A 135 4.32 2.32 2.53
N CYS A 136 4.46 1.69 3.70
CA CYS A 136 3.41 1.70 4.72
C CYS A 136 3.10 3.13 5.21
N GLU A 137 4.14 3.94 5.41
CA GLU A 137 4.03 5.34 5.83
C GLU A 137 3.36 6.19 4.75
N ALA A 138 3.76 6.04 3.48
CA ALA A 138 3.16 6.73 2.36
C ALA A 138 1.66 6.43 2.24
N LEU A 139 1.28 5.15 2.30
CA LEU A 139 -0.12 4.71 2.22
C LEU A 139 -0.99 5.23 3.37
N ARG A 140 -0.45 5.26 4.60
CA ARG A 140 -1.17 5.83 5.74
C ARG A 140 -1.33 7.34 5.60
N SER A 141 -0.27 8.02 5.17
CA SER A 141 -0.27 9.48 5.00
C SER A 141 -1.22 9.92 3.90
N SER A 142 -1.16 9.28 2.72
CA SER A 142 -2.05 9.56 1.59
C SER A 142 -3.50 9.25 1.96
N GLY A 143 -3.75 8.09 2.58
CA GLY A 143 -5.08 7.65 2.94
C GLY A 143 -5.74 8.60 3.95
N LEU A 144 -4.99 9.08 4.94
CA LEU A 144 -5.48 10.08 5.88
C LEU A 144 -5.81 11.41 5.19
N ALA A 145 -4.95 11.87 4.27
CA ALA A 145 -5.19 13.08 3.48
C ALA A 145 -6.43 12.95 2.56
N ALA A 146 -6.69 11.75 2.06
CA ALA A 146 -7.87 11.41 1.26
C ALA A 146 -9.15 11.19 2.10
N GLY A 147 -9.10 11.35 3.42
CA GLY A 147 -10.24 11.15 4.32
C GLY A 147 -10.57 9.67 4.59
N ALA A 148 -9.71 8.73 4.21
CA ALA A 148 -9.84 7.32 4.51
C ALA A 148 -9.23 7.02 5.89
N THR A 149 -10.05 7.14 6.94
CA THR A 149 -9.61 6.89 8.33
C THR A 149 -9.09 5.46 8.54
N ASP A 150 -9.67 4.48 7.85
CA ASP A 150 -9.23 3.09 7.90
C ASP A 150 -7.84 2.89 7.29
N ALA A 151 -7.50 3.63 6.22
CA ALA A 151 -6.14 3.65 5.68
C ALA A 151 -5.16 4.32 6.66
N GLY A 152 -5.51 5.47 7.24
CA GLY A 152 -4.64 6.19 8.16
C GLY A 152 -4.31 5.42 9.45
N LEU A 153 -5.24 4.60 9.96
CA LEU A 153 -5.07 3.76 11.14
C LEU A 153 -4.58 2.33 10.82
N SER A 154 -4.39 2.01 9.54
CA SER A 154 -4.02 0.67 9.08
C SER A 154 -2.72 0.18 9.71
N ARG A 155 -2.74 -1.05 10.23
CA ARG A 155 -1.55 -1.81 10.63
C ARG A 155 -0.90 -2.56 9.46
N GLY A 156 -1.41 -2.35 8.24
CA GLY A 156 -0.92 -2.99 7.02
C GLY A 156 0.59 -2.84 6.84
N LEU A 157 1.19 -3.92 6.33
CA LEU A 157 2.61 -4.01 6.03
C LEU A 157 2.84 -3.97 4.52
N ALA A 158 4.07 -3.62 4.17
CA ALA A 158 4.60 -3.66 2.82
C ALA A 158 6.03 -4.19 2.89
N GLY A 159 6.42 -4.97 1.88
CA GLY A 159 7.75 -5.56 1.82
C GLY A 159 7.99 -6.37 0.57
N VAL A 160 9.12 -7.08 0.56
CA VAL A 160 9.53 -8.01 -0.48
C VAL A 160 9.63 -9.42 0.11
N SER A 161 9.13 -10.40 -0.63
CA SER A 161 9.28 -11.85 -0.39
C SER A 161 9.73 -12.51 -1.69
N GLY A 162 10.92 -13.09 -1.72
CA GLY A 162 11.61 -13.51 -2.95
C GLY A 162 11.77 -12.33 -3.91
N SER A 163 11.08 -12.40 -5.04
CA SER A 163 11.01 -11.32 -6.05
C SER A 163 9.65 -10.60 -6.07
N THR A 164 8.74 -10.94 -5.15
CA THR A 164 7.38 -10.40 -5.09
C THR A 164 7.30 -9.24 -4.11
N VAL A 165 6.73 -8.11 -4.55
CA VAL A 165 6.33 -7.02 -3.66
C VAL A 165 4.98 -7.38 -3.04
N VAL A 166 4.87 -7.35 -1.71
CA VAL A 166 3.65 -7.67 -0.96
C VAL A 166 3.19 -6.43 -0.23
N VAL A 167 1.91 -6.03 -0.37
CA VAL A 167 1.34 -4.84 0.29
C VAL A 167 -0.07 -5.09 0.80
N ASN A 168 -0.38 -4.59 1.99
CA ASN A 168 -1.71 -4.62 2.57
C ASN A 168 -2.41 -3.25 2.51
N LEU A 169 -3.62 -3.22 1.96
CA LEU A 169 -4.49 -2.05 1.92
C LEU A 169 -5.74 -2.26 2.79
N ALA A 170 -6.28 -1.16 3.31
CA ALA A 170 -7.59 -1.17 3.94
C ALA A 170 -8.71 -1.31 2.88
N SER A 171 -9.91 -1.69 3.31
CA SER A 171 -10.99 -2.15 2.43
C SER A 171 -12.04 -1.09 2.08
N SER A 172 -11.99 0.12 2.65
CA SER A 172 -12.89 1.19 2.20
C SER A 172 -12.57 1.58 0.76
N ARG A 173 -13.59 2.01 0.00
CA ARG A 173 -13.40 2.43 -1.39
C ARG A 173 -12.43 3.62 -1.51
N ALA A 174 -12.41 4.52 -0.53
CA ALA A 174 -11.47 5.63 -0.48
C ALA A 174 -10.04 5.14 -0.26
N ALA A 175 -9.83 4.23 0.71
CA ALA A 175 -8.55 3.60 0.97
C ALA A 175 -8.00 2.83 -0.25
N ILE A 176 -8.86 2.09 -0.95
CA ILE A 176 -8.45 1.34 -2.15
C ILE A 176 -8.02 2.30 -3.25
N ARG A 177 -8.83 3.32 -3.57
CA ARG A 177 -8.51 4.25 -4.67
C ARG A 177 -7.25 5.05 -4.42
N ASP A 178 -7.14 5.65 -3.24
CA ASP A 178 -5.96 6.43 -2.85
C ASP A 178 -4.72 5.53 -2.67
N GLY A 179 -4.90 4.39 -2.00
CA GLY A 179 -3.84 3.43 -1.77
C GLY A 179 -3.27 2.88 -3.07
N MET A 180 -4.11 2.56 -4.06
CA MET A 180 -3.64 2.12 -5.38
C MET A 180 -2.89 3.23 -6.12
N ALA A 181 -3.40 4.46 -6.12
CA ALA A 181 -2.73 5.60 -6.75
C ALA A 181 -1.34 5.88 -6.16
N THR A 182 -1.19 5.68 -4.84
CA THR A 182 0.09 5.82 -4.13
C THR A 182 0.99 4.60 -4.33
N LEU A 183 0.41 3.40 -4.30
CA LEU A 183 1.15 2.13 -4.34
C LEU A 183 1.77 1.87 -5.71
N THR A 184 1.04 2.06 -6.80
CA THR A 184 1.48 1.61 -8.13
C THR A 184 2.82 2.20 -8.58
N PRO A 185 3.12 3.52 -8.46
CA PRO A 185 4.44 4.04 -8.81
C PRO A 185 5.55 3.51 -7.88
N LEU A 186 5.27 3.36 -6.59
CA LEU A 186 6.24 2.85 -5.60
C LEU A 186 6.56 1.37 -5.86
N ALA A 187 5.54 0.55 -6.07
CA ALA A 187 5.70 -0.87 -6.40
C ALA A 187 6.46 -1.04 -7.72
N THR A 188 6.14 -0.24 -8.75
CA THR A 188 6.84 -0.26 -10.04
C THR A 188 8.33 0.02 -9.87
N HIS A 189 8.69 1.02 -9.06
CA HIS A 189 10.09 1.33 -8.78
C HIS A 189 10.81 0.15 -8.12
N VAL A 190 10.19 -0.48 -7.11
CA VAL A 190 10.77 -1.64 -6.41
C VAL A 190 10.91 -2.85 -7.33
N ILE A 191 9.88 -3.16 -8.13
CA ILE A 191 9.89 -4.28 -9.07
C ILE A 191 11.01 -4.11 -10.11
N ARG A 192 11.14 -2.92 -10.70
CA ARG A 192 12.23 -2.62 -11.64
C ARG A 192 13.61 -2.74 -10.99
N HIS A 193 13.74 -2.35 -9.72
CA HIS A 193 15.00 -2.49 -8.99
C HIS A 193 15.34 -3.97 -8.73
N ILE A 194 14.37 -4.80 -8.37
CA ILE A 194 14.56 -6.25 -8.20
C ILE A 194 14.95 -6.90 -9.53
N ALA A 195 14.28 -6.54 -10.63
CA ALA A 195 14.54 -7.10 -11.96
C ALA A 195 15.89 -6.65 -12.56
N GLY A 196 16.32 -5.42 -12.29
CA GLY A 196 17.57 -4.84 -12.79
C GLY A 196 18.81 -5.09 -11.91
N GLY A 197 18.66 -5.84 -10.82
CA GLY A 197 19.67 -6.02 -9.77
C GLY A 197 20.96 -6.74 -10.17
N ASP A 198 21.05 -7.30 -11.38
CA ASP A 198 22.26 -8.00 -11.86
C ASP A 198 23.21 -7.10 -12.68
N ASP A 199 22.77 -5.94 -13.19
CA ASP A 199 23.60 -5.09 -14.06
C ASP A 199 24.32 -3.94 -13.34
N GLN A 200 23.93 -3.59 -12.11
CA GLN A 200 24.50 -2.45 -11.36
C GLN A 200 25.58 -2.82 -10.31
N ALA A 201 25.99 -4.09 -10.24
CA ALA A 201 27.06 -4.55 -9.35
C ALA A 201 28.48 -4.40 -9.94
N ARG A 202 28.74 -3.41 -10.82
CA ARG A 202 30.05 -3.16 -11.43
C ARG A 202 30.52 -1.72 -11.27
#